data_AF-A0A9W8L4B2-F1
#
_entry.id   AF-A0A9W8L4B2-F1
#
_cell.length_a   1.000
_cell.length_b   1.000
_cell.length_c   1.000
_cell.angle_alpha   90.00
_cell.angle_beta   90.00
_cell.angle_gamma   90.00
#
_symmetry.space_group_name_H-M   'P 1'
#
loop_
_entity.id
_entity.type
_entity.pdbx_description
1 polymer ?
#
loop_
_entity_poly.entity_id
_entity_poly.type
_entity_poly.pdbx_seq_one_letter_code
_entity_poly.pdbx_strand_id
1 'polypeptide(L)'
;MTQQSLDSAVTLVSAPGKVLVAGGYLVLDQAYSGLVVGTDACLYAAVQTQMLDFAGVDSLSESELPIFVASPQFTSAWWRYSFNVESRAFRQLDSADGGSNSFVQVVLERTLGIASAYVPDKVQGMVHGSPAGQSGRRGLKIVLSADNDFYSQRETLTKLGVGLSSESLRNLPRMSETGTTLPNVHKTGLGSSAAMVTSLVAAILVHFGFVSHSDLLPEHDGGPSQVRNRKLIHGLAQYAHCLAQGKIGSGFDVSAAVYGTHVYRRFSPNVLDTALEDSSTIEDVKQATSPDNQGWDNKVTPVTIPPRLVLRLADVDAGSNTPSMVKKVQQWQKANPKEAKDLWDKLDSANTRIRSIWDQLNEAFTADSTDYNTAVDWCAAHKSSEWKRSPKLLGSKTHELLAELVEATLDMRALQRQLGDCAEVPIEPPKQTRLLDACMGVPGVCMAAVPGAGGYDAIFCVTLSPEASRAIEDVWSAWDEMSVGPLLANQASGGVRILDIAAYPEIATHL
;
A
#
# COMPACT_ATOMS: atom_id res chain seq x y z
N MET A 1 -19.41 18.14 18.76
CA MET A 1 -19.01 17.10 19.73
C MET A 1 -18.60 17.80 21.01
N THR A 2 -19.15 17.41 22.15
CA THR A 2 -18.78 17.96 23.47
C THR A 2 -17.43 17.37 23.89
N GLN A 3 -16.69 18.05 24.78
CA GLN A 3 -15.36 17.58 25.25
C GLN A 3 -15.41 16.17 25.87
N GLN A 4 -16.52 15.82 26.52
CA GLN A 4 -16.81 14.47 27.02
C GLN A 4 -16.96 13.39 25.92
N SER A 5 -17.33 13.74 24.69
CA SER A 5 -17.47 12.75 23.59
C SER A 5 -16.14 12.45 22.90
N LEU A 6 -15.10 13.27 23.10
CA LEU A 6 -13.75 13.04 22.59
C LEU A 6 -12.97 12.06 23.48
N ASP A 7 -13.27 12.03 24.79
CA ASP A 7 -12.55 11.23 25.80
C ASP A 7 -12.82 9.71 25.78
N SER A 8 -13.67 9.23 24.86
CA SER A 8 -13.95 7.79 24.71
C SER A 8 -14.03 7.31 23.26
N ALA A 9 -14.13 8.22 22.29
CA ALA A 9 -14.31 7.85 20.88
C ALA A 9 -12.98 7.41 20.26
N VAL A 10 -12.92 6.16 19.82
CA VAL A 10 -11.81 5.62 19.03
C VAL A 10 -11.98 6.05 17.58
N THR A 11 -10.94 6.64 17.01
CA THR A 11 -10.83 6.86 15.56
C THR A 11 -10.00 5.74 14.94
N LEU A 12 -10.64 4.81 14.24
CA LEU A 12 -9.98 3.73 13.52
C LEU A 12 -10.01 4.01 12.02
N VAL A 13 -8.82 4.08 11.41
CA VAL A 13 -8.66 4.25 9.96
C VAL A 13 -7.84 3.12 9.39
N SER A 14 -8.24 2.60 8.23
CA SER A 14 -7.46 1.66 7.44
C SER A 14 -6.99 2.27 6.12
N ALA A 15 -5.81 1.84 5.64
CA ALA A 15 -5.35 2.10 4.28
C ALA A 15 -4.86 0.79 3.63
N PRO A 16 -5.22 0.53 2.36
CA PRO A 16 -4.91 -0.73 1.67
C PRO A 16 -3.44 -0.83 1.26
N GLY A 17 -3.00 -2.07 1.07
CA GLY A 17 -1.78 -2.40 0.34
C GLY A 17 -1.94 -2.19 -1.17
N LYS A 18 -0.87 -2.49 -1.92
CA LYS A 18 -0.81 -2.28 -3.36
C LYS A 18 -0.10 -3.39 -4.12
N VAL A 19 -0.35 -3.44 -5.42
CA VAL A 19 0.38 -4.25 -6.41
C VAL A 19 0.57 -3.40 -7.66
N LEU A 20 1.81 -3.12 -8.05
CA LEU A 20 2.11 -2.43 -9.32
C LEU A 20 2.14 -3.47 -10.44
N VAL A 21 1.02 -3.62 -11.15
CA VAL A 21 0.80 -4.64 -12.18
C VAL A 21 1.57 -4.31 -13.46
N ALA A 22 1.67 -3.03 -13.82
CA ALA A 22 2.40 -2.55 -15.00
C ALA A 22 3.04 -1.18 -14.72
N GLY A 23 4.14 -0.85 -15.39
CA GLY A 23 4.86 0.43 -15.21
C GLY A 23 6.00 0.41 -14.17
N GLY A 24 6.49 -0.78 -13.80
CA GLY A 24 7.71 -0.93 -13.00
C GLY A 24 8.88 -0.14 -13.59
N TYR A 25 9.64 0.56 -12.75
CA TYR A 25 10.69 1.54 -13.11
C TYR A 25 10.20 2.79 -13.85
N LEU A 26 9.32 2.65 -14.84
CA LEU A 26 8.74 3.75 -15.62
C LEU A 26 8.00 4.77 -14.74
N VAL A 27 7.29 4.31 -13.71
CA VAL A 27 6.56 5.15 -12.75
C VAL A 27 7.46 6.12 -11.96
N LEU A 28 8.79 5.97 -12.03
CA LEU A 28 9.75 6.93 -11.47
C LEU A 28 9.97 8.16 -12.37
N ASP A 29 9.45 8.16 -13.60
CA ASP A 29 9.53 9.28 -14.53
C ASP A 29 8.12 9.80 -14.84
N GLN A 30 7.98 11.12 -14.82
CA GLN A 30 6.70 11.80 -15.00
C GLN A 30 6.12 11.65 -16.41
N ALA A 31 6.95 11.27 -17.40
CA ALA A 31 6.49 11.00 -18.75
C ALA A 31 5.62 9.72 -18.85
N TYR A 32 5.73 8.80 -17.88
CA TYR A 32 5.11 7.48 -17.95
C TYR A 32 4.16 7.23 -16.78
N SER A 33 3.31 6.22 -16.91
CA SER A 33 2.32 5.86 -15.90
C SER A 33 2.49 4.42 -15.41
N GLY A 34 1.94 4.12 -14.23
CA GLY A 34 1.84 2.77 -13.69
C GLY A 34 0.40 2.37 -13.43
N LEU A 35 0.06 1.10 -13.72
CA LEU A 35 -1.22 0.50 -13.34
C LEU A 35 -1.07 -0.13 -11.96
N VAL A 36 -1.76 0.43 -10.97
CA VAL A 36 -1.69 -0.01 -9.58
C VAL A 36 -3.03 -0.60 -9.17
N VAL A 37 -3.00 -1.81 -8.61
CA VAL A 37 -4.16 -2.45 -7.98
C VAL A 37 -4.01 -2.34 -6.47
N GLY A 38 -5.00 -1.78 -5.80
CA GLY A 38 -5.12 -1.82 -4.35
C GLY A 38 -5.52 -3.21 -3.86
N THR A 39 -5.21 -3.55 -2.61
CA THR A 39 -5.60 -4.83 -2.01
C THR A 39 -6.66 -4.66 -0.93
N ASP A 40 -7.39 -5.72 -0.60
CA ASP A 40 -8.29 -5.76 0.56
C ASP A 40 -7.53 -5.83 1.89
N ALA A 41 -6.32 -6.38 1.90
CA ALA A 41 -5.38 -6.32 3.03
C ALA A 41 -5.00 -4.87 3.34
N CYS A 42 -5.15 -4.47 4.60
CA CYS A 42 -4.96 -3.11 5.09
C CYS A 42 -3.95 -3.01 6.25
N LEU A 43 -3.42 -1.81 6.43
CA LEU A 43 -2.86 -1.35 7.70
C LEU A 43 -3.85 -0.43 8.39
N TYR A 44 -3.81 -0.46 9.72
CA TYR A 44 -4.76 0.14 10.61
C TYR A 44 -4.05 1.07 11.60
N ALA A 45 -4.62 2.24 11.81
CA ALA A 45 -4.25 3.15 12.89
C ALA A 45 -5.50 3.46 13.71
N ALA A 46 -5.48 3.05 14.98
CA ALA A 46 -6.48 3.46 15.96
C ALA A 46 -5.89 4.56 16.84
N VAL A 47 -6.62 5.66 17.00
CA VAL A 47 -6.27 6.77 17.88
C VAL A 47 -7.38 6.95 18.90
N GLN A 48 -7.03 6.98 20.17
CA GLN A 48 -7.95 7.23 21.28
C GLN A 48 -7.36 8.24 22.25
N THR A 49 -8.18 9.19 22.66
CA THR A 49 -7.86 10.07 23.80
C THR A 49 -8.16 9.32 25.09
N GLN A 50 -7.19 9.18 25.99
CA GLN A 50 -7.37 8.54 27.29
C GLN A 50 -6.34 9.03 28.32
N MET A 51 -6.52 8.67 29.59
CA MET A 51 -5.52 8.92 30.63
C MET A 51 -4.35 7.94 30.48
N LEU A 52 -3.14 8.46 30.28
CA LEU A 52 -1.91 7.70 30.19
C LEU A 52 -1.16 7.79 31.52
N ASP A 53 -0.81 6.62 32.07
CA ASP A 53 0.00 6.49 33.29
C ASP A 53 1.26 5.69 32.97
N PHE A 54 2.39 6.38 32.80
CA PHE A 54 3.68 5.77 32.58
C PHE A 54 4.79 6.56 33.27
N ALA A 55 5.93 5.90 33.52
CA ALA A 55 7.06 6.52 34.21
C ALA A 55 7.50 7.83 33.53
N GLY A 56 7.48 8.92 34.30
CA GLY A 56 7.88 10.25 33.81
C GLY A 56 6.75 11.08 33.16
N VAL A 57 5.54 10.55 32.98
CA VAL A 57 4.42 11.31 32.41
C VAL A 57 4.08 12.56 33.22
N ASP A 58 4.16 12.47 34.55
CA ASP A 58 3.87 13.58 35.46
C ASP A 58 4.92 14.69 35.43
N SER A 59 6.11 14.42 34.86
CA SER A 59 7.19 15.40 34.72
C SER A 59 7.07 16.29 33.49
N LEU A 60 6.14 15.98 32.58
CA LEU A 60 5.88 16.78 31.38
C LEU A 60 5.35 18.18 31.75
N SER A 61 5.51 19.19 30.90
CA SER A 61 4.87 20.49 31.16
C SER A 61 3.36 20.43 30.92
N GLU A 62 2.60 21.43 31.39
CA GLU A 62 1.14 21.51 31.13
C GLU A 62 0.81 21.69 29.65
N SER A 63 1.78 22.13 28.84
CA SER A 63 1.65 22.30 27.38
C SER A 63 2.05 21.06 26.60
N GLU A 64 2.51 19.98 27.26
CA GLU A 64 2.97 18.75 26.60
C GLU A 64 1.88 17.68 26.59
N LEU A 65 1.48 17.27 25.38
CA LEU A 65 0.58 16.15 25.13
C LEU A 65 1.39 14.83 25.10
N PRO A 66 1.18 13.92 26.08
CA PRO A 66 1.79 12.60 26.02
C PRO A 66 1.13 11.71 24.96
N ILE A 67 1.94 10.92 24.28
CA ILE A 67 1.52 10.01 23.21
C ILE A 67 2.16 8.64 23.46
N PHE A 68 1.35 7.59 23.43
CA PHE A 68 1.80 6.20 23.49
C PHE A 68 1.44 5.50 22.18
N VAL A 69 2.42 4.92 21.49
CA VAL A 69 2.21 4.12 20.28
C VAL A 69 2.58 2.68 20.57
N ALA A 70 1.73 1.73 20.21
CA ALA A 70 2.05 0.30 20.19
C ALA A 70 1.76 -0.32 18.83
N SER A 71 2.55 -1.32 18.46
CA SER A 71 2.28 -2.20 17.34
C SER A 71 2.35 -3.66 17.80
N PRO A 72 1.23 -4.23 18.27
CA PRO A 72 1.21 -5.47 19.05
C PRO A 72 1.67 -6.71 18.29
N GLN A 73 1.67 -6.68 16.96
CA GLN A 73 2.14 -7.79 16.12
C GLN A 73 3.65 -8.06 16.22
N PHE A 74 4.41 -7.13 16.80
CA PHE A 74 5.86 -7.24 16.91
C PHE A 74 6.30 -7.26 18.36
N THR A 75 7.35 -8.05 18.62
CA THR A 75 8.02 -8.06 19.91
C THR A 75 8.63 -6.69 20.18
N SER A 76 8.39 -6.14 21.37
CA SER A 76 8.97 -4.87 21.82
C SER A 76 8.69 -3.67 20.91
N ALA A 77 7.55 -3.64 20.22
CA ALA A 77 7.17 -2.49 19.39
C ALA A 77 6.22 -1.54 20.11
N TRP A 78 6.79 -0.72 20.99
CA TRP A 78 6.10 0.42 21.57
C TRP A 78 7.05 1.62 21.76
N TRP A 79 6.48 2.82 21.66
CA TRP A 79 7.20 4.08 21.76
C TRP A 79 6.36 5.11 22.50
N ARG A 80 6.99 5.97 23.30
CA ARG A 80 6.33 7.11 23.93
C ARG A 80 6.94 8.41 23.47
N TYR A 81 6.09 9.39 23.25
CA TYR A 81 6.45 10.72 22.76
C TYR A 81 5.76 11.79 23.58
N SER A 82 6.28 13.02 23.50
CA SER A 82 5.52 14.22 23.84
C SER A 82 5.49 15.20 22.68
N PHE A 83 4.35 15.87 22.54
CA PHE A 83 4.17 16.98 21.61
C PHE A 83 3.77 18.23 22.40
N ASN A 84 4.57 19.27 22.34
CA ASN A 84 4.26 20.54 22.98
C ASN A 84 3.30 21.34 22.08
N VAL A 85 2.07 21.59 22.53
CA VAL A 85 1.01 22.18 21.71
C VAL A 85 1.20 23.68 21.40
N GLU A 86 2.09 24.35 22.14
CA GLU A 86 2.40 25.78 21.96
C GLU A 86 3.60 25.97 21.04
N SER A 87 4.73 25.37 21.39
CA SER A 87 5.99 25.47 20.64
C SER A 87 6.06 24.53 19.44
N ARG A 88 5.16 23.54 19.35
CA ARG A 88 5.17 22.44 18.37
C ARG A 88 6.40 21.54 18.45
N ALA A 89 7.16 21.61 19.53
CA ALA A 89 8.29 20.72 19.77
C ALA A 89 7.80 19.27 19.95
N PHE A 90 8.46 18.34 19.27
CA PHE A 90 8.18 16.90 19.36
C PHE A 90 9.42 16.17 19.86
N ARG A 91 9.26 15.26 20.83
CA ARG A 91 10.37 14.45 21.34
C ARG A 91 9.94 13.04 21.69
N GLN A 92 10.84 12.08 21.48
CA GLN A 92 10.70 10.74 22.02
C GLN A 92 11.11 10.75 23.51
N LEU A 93 10.28 10.12 24.35
CA LEU A 93 10.51 10.00 25.79
C LEU A 93 11.22 8.69 26.11
N ASP A 94 10.66 7.56 25.64
CA ASP A 94 11.24 6.23 25.76
C ASP A 94 10.68 5.28 24.68
N SER A 95 11.18 4.05 24.69
CA SER A 95 10.72 2.93 23.87
C SER A 95 11.13 1.62 24.52
N ALA A 96 10.64 0.50 23.97
CA ALA A 96 10.89 -0.83 24.52
C ALA A 96 12.38 -1.22 24.59
N ASP A 97 13.18 -0.77 23.62
CA ASP A 97 14.58 -1.16 23.42
C ASP A 97 15.52 0.05 23.30
N GLY A 98 15.02 1.26 23.55
CA GLY A 98 15.76 2.51 23.32
C GLY A 98 15.83 2.93 21.84
N GLY A 99 15.28 2.15 20.91
CA GLY A 99 15.21 2.47 19.49
C GLY A 99 14.11 3.48 19.14
N SER A 100 14.16 4.02 17.92
CA SER A 100 13.12 4.89 17.37
C SER A 100 12.49 4.30 16.11
N ASN A 101 11.30 4.78 15.75
CA ASN A 101 10.66 4.47 14.49
C ASN A 101 10.51 5.76 13.69
N SER A 102 11.38 5.96 12.69
CA SER A 102 11.46 7.21 11.93
C SER A 102 10.14 7.55 11.23
N PHE A 103 9.42 6.56 10.71
CA PHE A 103 8.13 6.79 10.06
C PHE A 103 7.07 7.25 11.06
N VAL A 104 6.93 6.56 12.20
CA VAL A 104 5.95 6.94 13.23
C VAL A 104 6.27 8.33 13.79
N GLN A 105 7.53 8.59 14.13
CA GLN A 105 7.98 9.87 14.66
C GLN A 105 7.69 11.02 13.68
N VAL A 106 8.09 10.88 12.41
CA VAL A 106 7.87 11.91 11.39
C VAL A 106 6.37 12.16 11.17
N VAL A 107 5.56 11.10 11.08
CA VAL A 107 4.12 11.25 10.87
C VAL A 107 3.48 11.97 12.06
N LEU A 108 3.80 11.58 13.29
CA LEU A 108 3.24 12.22 14.49
C LEU A 108 3.65 13.69 14.56
N GLU A 109 4.94 13.98 14.47
CA GLU A 109 5.47 15.34 14.55
C GLU A 109 4.81 16.26 13.52
N ARG A 110 4.84 15.85 12.24
CA ARG A 110 4.38 16.71 11.15
C ARG A 110 2.86 16.81 11.12
N THR A 111 2.14 15.73 11.37
CA THR A 111 0.66 15.75 11.34
C THR A 111 0.09 16.50 12.53
N LEU A 112 0.66 16.35 13.74
CA LEU A 112 0.25 17.13 14.92
C LEU A 112 0.63 18.60 14.78
N GLY A 113 1.81 18.90 14.20
CA GLY A 113 2.19 20.26 13.83
C GLY A 113 1.15 20.90 12.90
N ILE A 114 0.75 20.20 11.84
CA ILE A 114 -0.26 20.69 10.89
C ILE A 114 -1.64 20.81 11.57
N ALA A 115 -2.05 19.83 12.37
CA ALA A 115 -3.29 19.89 13.12
C ALA A 115 -3.32 21.11 14.07
N SER A 116 -2.22 21.40 14.77
CA SER A 116 -2.09 22.57 15.64
C SER A 116 -2.14 23.91 14.89
N ALA A 117 -1.83 23.91 13.58
CA ALA A 117 -1.92 25.10 12.75
C ALA A 117 -3.34 25.32 12.19
N TYR A 118 -4.09 24.24 11.91
CA TYR A 118 -5.45 24.34 11.37
C TYR A 118 -6.55 24.40 12.44
N VAL A 119 -6.38 23.66 13.54
CA VAL A 119 -7.37 23.53 14.62
C VAL A 119 -6.72 23.72 16.00
N PRO A 120 -6.07 24.87 16.27
CA PRO A 120 -5.30 25.12 17.49
C PRO A 120 -6.13 24.87 18.76
N ASP A 121 -7.37 25.35 18.81
CA ASP A 121 -8.24 25.20 19.98
C ASP A 121 -8.52 23.73 20.33
N LYS A 122 -8.66 22.87 19.32
CA LYS A 122 -8.90 21.43 19.53
C LYS A 122 -7.65 20.72 20.03
N VAL A 123 -6.48 21.07 19.49
CA VAL A 123 -5.20 20.47 19.90
C VAL A 123 -4.81 20.95 21.30
N GLN A 124 -4.95 22.24 21.59
CA GLN A 124 -4.69 22.81 22.92
C GLN A 124 -5.68 22.27 23.96
N GLY A 125 -6.95 22.10 23.58
CA GLY A 125 -7.97 21.48 24.42
C GLY A 125 -7.64 20.05 24.88
N MET A 126 -6.63 19.38 24.30
CA MET A 126 -6.19 18.04 24.72
C MET A 126 -5.34 18.05 25.99
N VAL A 127 -4.52 19.08 26.17
CA VAL A 127 -3.64 19.18 27.35
C VAL A 127 -4.37 19.80 28.55
N HIS A 128 -5.50 20.46 28.30
CA HIS A 128 -6.38 20.98 29.33
C HIS A 128 -7.33 19.90 29.89
N GLY A 129 -7.47 19.84 31.22
CA GLY A 129 -8.52 19.05 31.87
C GLY A 129 -8.09 17.78 32.59
N SER A 130 -6.80 17.58 32.92
CA SER A 130 -6.42 16.52 33.86
C SER A 130 -7.07 16.82 35.22
N PRO A 131 -8.00 15.99 35.73
CA PRO A 131 -8.67 16.25 36.99
C PRO A 131 -7.64 16.33 38.11
N ALA A 132 -7.67 17.40 38.91
CA ALA A 132 -6.79 17.53 40.06
C ALA A 132 -6.97 16.30 40.98
N GLY A 133 -5.90 15.52 41.17
CA GLY A 133 -5.88 14.34 42.06
C GLY A 133 -6.01 12.96 41.39
N GLN A 134 -6.02 12.86 40.05
CA GLN A 134 -5.85 11.57 39.35
C GLN A 134 -4.39 11.37 38.91
N SER A 135 -3.88 10.14 39.05
CA SER A 135 -2.57 9.72 38.51
C SER A 135 -2.63 9.66 36.98
N GLY A 136 -1.55 10.05 36.32
CA GLY A 136 -1.46 10.07 34.85
C GLY A 136 -1.98 11.36 34.21
N ARG A 137 -1.88 11.42 32.88
CA ARG A 137 -2.25 12.60 32.09
C ARG A 137 -3.07 12.23 30.88
N ARG A 138 -4.01 13.10 30.51
CA ARG A 138 -4.76 12.97 29.26
C ARG A 138 -3.79 13.01 28.07
N GLY A 139 -3.88 12.02 27.19
CA GLY A 139 -2.96 11.81 26.09
C GLY A 139 -3.55 11.01 24.95
N LEU A 140 -2.72 10.70 23.96
CA LEU A 140 -3.10 9.87 22.81
C LEU A 140 -2.56 8.45 22.95
N LYS A 141 -3.46 7.47 23.01
CA LYS A 141 -3.14 6.07 22.78
C LYS A 141 -3.30 5.75 21.30
N ILE A 142 -2.26 5.21 20.69
CA ILE A 142 -2.22 4.85 19.27
C ILE A 142 -1.86 3.37 19.13
N VAL A 143 -2.67 2.63 18.40
CA VAL A 143 -2.40 1.22 18.05
C VAL A 143 -2.26 1.10 16.54
N LEU A 144 -1.13 0.56 16.10
CA LEU A 144 -0.81 0.29 14.70
C LEU A 144 -0.82 -1.22 14.45
N SER A 145 -1.65 -1.68 13.53
CA SER A 145 -1.77 -3.10 13.19
C SER A 145 -1.94 -3.30 11.69
N ALA A 146 -1.75 -4.51 11.19
CA ALA A 146 -1.86 -4.86 9.78
C ALA A 146 -2.49 -6.24 9.59
N ASP A 147 -3.19 -6.41 8.49
CA ASP A 147 -3.55 -7.76 8.03
C ASP A 147 -2.28 -8.60 7.80
N ASN A 148 -2.40 -9.91 8.04
CA ASN A 148 -1.28 -10.83 8.06
C ASN A 148 -0.45 -10.81 6.76
N ASP A 149 -1.08 -10.52 5.61
CA ASP A 149 -0.42 -10.53 4.30
C ASP A 149 0.63 -9.44 4.10
N PHE A 150 0.74 -8.44 4.98
CA PHE A 150 1.85 -7.49 4.93
C PHE A 150 3.19 -8.09 5.36
N TYR A 151 3.15 -9.22 6.09
CA TYR A 151 4.31 -9.85 6.71
C TYR A 151 4.33 -11.35 6.44
N SER A 152 5.51 -11.90 6.21
CA SER A 152 5.63 -13.34 5.95
C SER A 152 5.23 -14.14 7.19
N GLN A 153 4.31 -15.10 7.03
CA GLN A 153 3.81 -15.95 8.12
C GLN A 153 4.56 -17.29 8.24
N ARG A 154 5.65 -17.46 7.47
CA ARG A 154 6.41 -18.72 7.38
C ARG A 154 6.93 -19.20 8.72
N GLU A 155 7.47 -18.29 9.54
CA GLU A 155 7.99 -18.63 10.86
C GLU A 155 6.87 -19.11 11.80
N THR A 156 5.73 -18.43 11.77
CA THR A 156 4.53 -18.79 12.56
C THR A 156 4.02 -20.17 12.16
N LEU A 157 3.86 -20.45 10.86
CA LEU A 157 3.41 -21.75 10.37
C LEU A 157 4.40 -22.87 10.73
N THR A 158 5.71 -22.60 10.65
CA THR A 158 6.75 -23.54 11.06
C THR A 158 6.64 -23.90 12.54
N LYS A 159 6.42 -22.91 13.42
CA LYS A 159 6.21 -23.13 14.87
C LYS A 159 4.96 -23.96 15.15
N LEU A 160 3.91 -23.82 14.33
CA LEU A 160 2.68 -24.59 14.42
C LEU A 160 2.76 -25.98 13.78
N GLY A 161 3.85 -26.30 13.07
CA GLY A 161 4.04 -27.59 12.40
C GLY A 161 3.10 -27.81 11.21
N VAL A 162 2.61 -26.73 10.58
CA VAL A 162 1.71 -26.79 9.42
C VAL A 162 2.40 -26.25 8.16
N GLY A 163 2.01 -26.78 6.99
CA GLY A 163 2.59 -26.36 5.71
C GLY A 163 2.14 -24.97 5.27
N LEU A 164 2.94 -24.33 4.41
CA LEU A 164 2.62 -23.03 3.80
C LEU A 164 1.57 -23.20 2.70
N SER A 165 0.31 -22.94 3.04
CA SER A 165 -0.83 -23.00 2.11
C SER A 165 -1.87 -21.95 2.48
N SER A 166 -2.76 -21.61 1.54
CA SER A 166 -3.86 -20.69 1.82
C SER A 166 -4.80 -21.20 2.92
N GLU A 167 -4.95 -22.51 3.08
CA GLU A 167 -5.73 -23.10 4.16
C GLU A 167 -5.07 -22.84 5.52
N SER A 168 -3.78 -23.12 5.66
CA SER A 168 -3.04 -22.85 6.89
C SER A 168 -3.04 -21.36 7.24
N LEU A 169 -2.87 -20.49 6.24
CA LEU A 169 -2.89 -19.04 6.43
C LEU A 169 -4.27 -18.53 6.88
N ARG A 170 -5.37 -19.07 6.34
CA ARG A 170 -6.74 -18.71 6.74
C ARG A 170 -7.07 -19.12 8.18
N ASN A 171 -6.38 -20.14 8.69
CA ASN A 171 -6.55 -20.61 10.06
C ASN A 171 -5.76 -19.78 11.08
N LEU A 172 -4.89 -18.86 10.64
CA LEU A 172 -4.22 -17.92 11.55
C LEU A 172 -5.21 -16.85 12.01
N PRO A 173 -5.19 -16.46 13.31
CA PRO A 173 -5.93 -15.30 13.78
C PRO A 173 -5.58 -14.04 12.97
N ARG A 174 -6.56 -13.14 12.82
CA ARG A 174 -6.31 -11.84 12.20
C ARG A 174 -5.27 -11.07 13.00
N MET A 175 -4.41 -10.33 12.30
CA MET A 175 -3.38 -9.48 12.91
C MET A 175 -2.51 -10.26 13.90
N SER A 176 -2.10 -11.47 13.50
CA SER A 176 -1.29 -12.35 14.33
C SER A 176 0.06 -11.74 14.67
N GLU A 177 0.59 -12.13 15.82
CA GLU A 177 1.98 -11.87 16.18
C GLU A 177 2.93 -12.50 15.15
N THR A 178 3.93 -11.72 14.76
CA THR A 178 4.98 -12.17 13.83
C THR A 178 6.06 -12.98 14.53
N GLY A 179 6.09 -12.97 15.87
CA GLY A 179 7.09 -13.66 16.68
C GLY A 179 8.50 -13.07 16.61
N THR A 180 8.66 -11.89 15.99
CA THR A 180 9.94 -11.20 15.83
C THR A 180 9.78 -9.69 16.02
N THR A 181 10.87 -8.93 15.89
CA THR A 181 10.88 -7.47 15.98
C THR A 181 10.56 -6.82 14.63
N LEU A 182 10.08 -5.57 14.66
CA LEU A 182 9.74 -4.82 13.44
C LEU A 182 10.90 -4.71 12.42
N PRO A 183 12.19 -4.55 12.80
CA PRO A 183 13.30 -4.56 11.85
C PRO A 183 13.56 -5.93 11.20
N ASN A 184 13.22 -7.02 11.89
CA ASN A 184 13.54 -8.38 11.49
C ASN A 184 12.41 -9.08 10.73
N VAL A 185 11.19 -8.54 10.76
CA VAL A 185 10.06 -9.13 10.03
C VAL A 185 10.28 -9.03 8.51
N HIS A 186 10.02 -10.13 7.81
CA HIS A 186 10.04 -10.15 6.35
C HIS A 186 8.75 -9.52 5.81
N LYS A 187 8.89 -8.48 4.98
CA LYS A 187 7.77 -7.78 4.34
C LYS A 187 7.49 -8.38 2.97
N THR A 188 6.22 -8.44 2.58
CA THR A 188 5.75 -9.10 1.35
C THR A 188 5.70 -8.19 0.11
N GLY A 189 6.12 -6.93 0.23
CA GLY A 189 6.13 -5.96 -0.88
C GLY A 189 4.81 -5.21 -1.14
N LEU A 190 3.77 -5.44 -0.32
CA LEU A 190 2.47 -4.75 -0.40
C LEU A 190 2.50 -3.25 -0.08
N GLY A 191 3.66 -2.68 0.32
CA GLY A 191 3.80 -1.25 0.60
C GLY A 191 3.45 -0.87 2.04
N SER A 192 3.91 -1.64 3.02
CA SER A 192 3.53 -1.46 4.43
C SER A 192 3.84 -0.07 5.00
N SER A 193 4.94 0.58 4.58
CA SER A 193 5.25 1.94 5.08
C SER A 193 4.26 2.99 4.55
N ALA A 194 3.87 2.91 3.28
CA ALA A 194 2.91 3.83 2.70
C ALA A 194 1.52 3.69 3.33
N ALA A 195 1.01 2.46 3.45
CA ALA A 195 -0.27 2.20 4.08
C ALA A 195 -0.29 2.59 5.58
N MET A 196 0.80 2.37 6.32
CA MET A 196 0.92 2.81 7.71
C MET A 196 0.92 4.35 7.81
N VAL A 197 1.74 5.03 7.01
CA VAL A 197 1.79 6.50 7.00
C VAL A 197 0.43 7.09 6.66
N THR A 198 -0.22 6.59 5.60
CA THR A 198 -1.53 7.08 5.16
C THR A 198 -2.62 6.86 6.21
N SER A 199 -2.71 5.66 6.81
CA SER A 199 -3.70 5.38 7.85
C SER A 199 -3.49 6.23 9.10
N LEU A 200 -2.25 6.40 9.56
CA LEU A 200 -1.94 7.22 10.74
C LEU A 200 -2.18 8.72 10.49
N VAL A 201 -1.76 9.25 9.34
CA VAL A 201 -2.06 10.65 8.95
C VAL A 201 -3.57 10.87 8.98
N ALA A 202 -4.34 10.03 8.27
CA ALA A 202 -5.78 10.17 8.20
C ALA A 202 -6.46 10.00 9.58
N ALA A 203 -6.01 9.05 10.40
CA ALA A 203 -6.55 8.86 11.76
C ALA A 203 -6.36 10.11 12.62
N ILE A 204 -5.19 10.74 12.60
CA ILE A 204 -4.93 11.98 13.35
C ILE A 204 -5.81 13.12 12.83
N LEU A 205 -5.85 13.34 11.51
CA LEU A 205 -6.66 14.43 10.93
C LEU A 205 -8.15 14.28 11.23
N VAL A 206 -8.67 13.05 11.26
CA VAL A 206 -10.06 12.75 11.63
C VAL A 206 -10.27 12.91 13.13
N HIS A 207 -9.35 12.42 13.97
CA HIS A 207 -9.47 12.46 15.43
C HIS A 207 -9.55 13.90 15.95
N PHE A 208 -8.73 14.80 15.39
CA PHE A 208 -8.80 16.24 15.67
C PHE A 208 -9.94 16.95 14.89
N GLY A 209 -10.71 16.22 14.08
CA GLY A 209 -11.86 16.73 13.34
C GLY A 209 -11.50 17.82 12.33
N PHE A 210 -10.34 17.70 11.69
CA PHE A 210 -9.95 18.50 10.53
C PHE A 210 -10.50 17.89 9.24
N VAL A 211 -10.48 16.56 9.15
CA VAL A 211 -11.22 15.79 8.14
C VAL A 211 -12.49 15.26 8.78
N SER A 212 -13.63 15.41 8.12
CA SER A 212 -14.90 14.87 8.61
C SER A 212 -14.88 13.34 8.57
N HIS A 213 -15.43 12.70 9.60
CA HIS A 213 -15.63 11.26 9.62
C HIS A 213 -16.43 10.77 8.40
N SER A 214 -17.45 11.53 7.96
CA SER A 214 -18.28 11.15 6.82
C SER A 214 -17.52 11.09 5.49
N ASP A 215 -16.44 11.86 5.36
CA ASP A 215 -15.69 11.96 4.10
C ASP A 215 -14.85 10.70 3.82
N LEU A 216 -14.57 9.89 4.85
CA LEU A 216 -13.82 8.64 4.70
C LEU A 216 -14.71 7.39 4.84
N LEU A 217 -16.04 7.54 4.83
CA LEU A 217 -16.95 6.41 4.77
C LEU A 217 -17.04 5.87 3.33
N PRO A 218 -17.13 4.53 3.14
CA PRO A 218 -17.20 3.91 1.81
C PRO A 218 -18.41 4.35 0.97
N GLU A 219 -19.52 4.72 1.61
CA GLU A 219 -20.81 5.01 0.96
C GLU A 219 -20.88 6.42 0.32
N HIS A 220 -19.87 7.26 0.56
CA HIS A 220 -19.89 8.69 0.21
C HIS A 220 -18.79 9.08 -0.79
N ASP A 221 -18.60 8.29 -1.85
CA ASP A 221 -17.57 8.57 -2.84
C ASP A 221 -17.95 9.68 -3.84
N GLY A 222 -17.03 10.64 -4.02
CA GLY A 222 -17.05 11.63 -5.09
C GLY A 222 -17.49 13.06 -4.72
N GLY A 223 -17.84 13.33 -3.46
CA GLY A 223 -18.23 14.68 -3.02
C GLY A 223 -17.07 15.69 -3.02
N PRO A 224 -17.30 17.00 -3.24
CA PRO A 224 -16.22 18.00 -3.27
C PRO A 224 -15.37 18.05 -1.99
N SER A 225 -16.00 17.90 -0.81
CA SER A 225 -15.31 17.83 0.49
C SER A 225 -14.39 16.61 0.56
N GLN A 226 -14.89 15.44 0.17
CA GLN A 226 -14.11 14.21 0.15
C GLN A 226 -12.91 14.33 -0.80
N VAL A 227 -13.10 14.83 -2.02
CA VAL A 227 -12.02 15.00 -2.99
C VAL A 227 -10.93 15.91 -2.40
N ARG A 228 -11.33 17.03 -1.79
CA ARG A 228 -10.41 17.97 -1.14
C ARG A 228 -9.67 17.30 0.03
N ASN A 229 -10.36 16.56 0.88
CA ASN A 229 -9.78 15.91 2.06
C ASN A 229 -8.87 14.74 1.69
N ARG A 230 -9.19 13.96 0.65
CA ARG A 230 -8.29 12.94 0.11
C ARG A 230 -7.01 13.56 -0.49
N LYS A 231 -7.11 14.70 -1.18
CA LYS A 231 -5.92 15.44 -1.68
C LYS A 231 -5.01 15.90 -0.54
N LEU A 232 -5.60 16.42 0.53
CA LEU A 232 -4.86 16.81 1.73
C LEU A 232 -4.18 15.61 2.40
N ILE A 233 -4.90 14.49 2.60
CA ILE A 233 -4.33 13.25 3.14
C ILE A 233 -3.18 12.77 2.26
N HIS A 234 -3.36 12.76 0.93
CA HIS A 234 -2.32 12.40 -0.02
C HIS A 234 -1.09 13.30 0.09
N GLY A 235 -1.26 14.62 0.05
CA GLY A 235 -0.15 15.57 0.13
C GLY A 235 0.65 15.41 1.42
N LEU A 236 -0.03 15.29 2.56
CA LEU A 236 0.62 15.15 3.86
C LEU A 236 1.26 13.78 4.07
N ALA A 237 0.58 12.69 3.68
CA ALA A 237 1.14 11.34 3.73
C ALA A 237 2.35 11.20 2.80
N GLN A 238 2.28 11.78 1.60
CA GLN A 238 3.39 11.75 0.64
C GLN A 238 4.59 12.53 1.16
N TYR A 239 4.36 13.72 1.72
CA TYR A 239 5.40 14.51 2.37
C TYR A 239 6.06 13.75 3.52
N ALA A 240 5.26 13.24 4.47
CA ALA A 240 5.77 12.52 5.64
C ALA A 240 6.52 11.25 5.25
N HIS A 241 6.04 10.52 4.24
CA HIS A 241 6.71 9.34 3.71
C HIS A 241 8.06 9.68 3.06
N CYS A 242 8.12 10.72 2.21
CA CYS A 242 9.37 11.21 1.62
C CYS A 242 10.39 11.62 2.69
N LEU A 243 9.94 12.37 3.70
CA LEU A 243 10.80 12.84 4.78
C LEU A 243 11.35 11.67 5.62
N ALA A 244 10.49 10.73 6.02
CA ALA A 244 10.91 9.54 6.78
C ALA A 244 11.83 8.60 5.98
N GLN A 245 11.63 8.53 4.67
CA GLN A 245 12.46 7.70 3.77
C GLN A 245 13.78 8.39 3.39
N GLY A 246 13.89 9.72 3.56
CA GLY A 246 15.06 10.51 3.16
C GLY A 246 15.23 10.65 1.64
N LYS A 247 14.16 10.41 0.85
CA LYS A 247 14.18 10.57 -0.61
C LYS A 247 12.77 10.77 -1.17
N ILE A 248 12.68 11.41 -2.34
CA ILE A 248 11.43 11.54 -3.10
C ILE A 248 11.26 10.32 -4.01
N GLY A 249 10.36 9.42 -3.64
CA GLY A 249 9.96 8.27 -4.45
C GLY A 249 9.08 8.66 -5.65
N SER A 250 8.48 7.66 -6.30
CA SER A 250 7.42 7.87 -7.30
C SER A 250 6.13 8.40 -6.67
N GLY A 251 5.80 7.92 -5.46
CA GLY A 251 4.56 8.22 -4.74
C GLY A 251 3.36 7.33 -5.08
N PHE A 252 3.52 6.32 -5.94
CA PHE A 252 2.39 5.46 -6.32
C PHE A 252 1.88 4.60 -5.16
N ASP A 253 2.74 4.28 -4.20
CA ASP A 253 2.41 3.49 -3.02
C ASP A 253 1.51 4.26 -2.05
N VAL A 254 1.87 5.51 -1.75
CA VAL A 254 1.01 6.44 -0.98
C VAL A 254 -0.26 6.75 -1.75
N SER A 255 -0.17 6.98 -3.07
CA SER A 255 -1.35 7.19 -3.92
C SER A 255 -2.32 6.02 -3.86
N ALA A 256 -1.82 4.77 -3.92
CA ALA A 256 -2.68 3.58 -3.80
C ALA A 256 -3.30 3.44 -2.41
N ALA A 257 -2.55 3.73 -1.35
CA ALA A 257 -3.10 3.76 0.01
C ALA A 257 -4.22 4.82 0.17
N VAL A 258 -4.19 5.93 -0.57
CA VAL A 258 -5.23 6.97 -0.51
C VAL A 258 -6.41 6.71 -1.45
N TYR A 259 -6.13 6.25 -2.66
CA TYR A 259 -7.11 6.21 -3.77
C TYR A 259 -7.49 4.81 -4.24
N GLY A 260 -6.81 3.75 -3.78
CA GLY A 260 -7.07 2.37 -4.17
C GLY A 260 -6.57 2.04 -5.58
N THR A 261 -7.39 1.34 -6.37
CA THR A 261 -7.00 0.88 -7.73
C THR A 261 -7.10 1.99 -8.76
N HIS A 262 -5.98 2.29 -9.43
CA HIS A 262 -5.90 3.40 -10.39
C HIS A 262 -4.70 3.29 -11.34
N VAL A 263 -4.71 4.09 -12.41
CA VAL A 263 -3.50 4.48 -13.12
C VAL A 263 -2.90 5.71 -12.47
N TYR A 264 -1.61 5.59 -12.14
CA TYR A 264 -0.82 6.62 -11.49
C TYR A 264 0.21 7.23 -12.43
N ARG A 265 0.30 8.56 -12.41
CA ARG A 265 1.44 9.31 -12.93
C ARG A 265 2.01 10.17 -11.81
N ARG A 266 3.32 10.08 -11.57
CA ARG A 266 3.99 10.78 -10.47
C ARG A 266 3.87 12.30 -10.55
N PHE A 267 4.02 12.94 -9.39
CA PHE A 267 4.15 14.39 -9.25
C PHE A 267 5.58 14.85 -9.60
N SER A 268 5.70 16.13 -9.95
CA SER A 268 6.97 16.86 -10.04
C SER A 268 7.58 16.99 -8.64
N PRO A 269 8.82 16.49 -8.40
CA PRO A 269 9.44 16.50 -7.07
C PRO A 269 9.50 17.87 -6.39
N ASN A 270 9.61 18.94 -7.18
CA ASN A 270 9.78 20.31 -6.71
C ASN A 270 8.60 20.85 -5.89
N VAL A 271 7.43 20.22 -5.95
CA VAL A 271 6.29 20.58 -5.09
C VAL A 271 6.61 20.44 -3.59
N LEU A 272 7.62 19.63 -3.25
CA LEU A 272 8.04 19.37 -1.88
C LEU A 272 9.38 20.03 -1.48
N ASP A 273 10.08 20.74 -2.38
CA ASP A 273 11.45 21.22 -2.13
C ASP A 273 11.53 22.03 -0.82
N THR A 274 10.72 23.09 -0.69
CA THR A 274 10.72 23.95 0.51
C THR A 274 10.31 23.20 1.78
N ALA A 275 9.35 22.26 1.68
CA ALA A 275 8.85 21.55 2.85
C ALA A 275 9.83 20.48 3.38
N LEU A 276 10.72 19.97 2.52
CA LEU A 276 11.71 18.95 2.87
C LEU A 276 13.04 19.53 3.34
N GLU A 277 13.24 20.85 3.29
CA GLU A 277 14.42 21.51 3.86
C GLU A 277 14.46 21.38 5.39
N ASP A 278 15.67 21.27 5.96
CA ASP A 278 15.86 21.22 7.42
C ASP A 278 15.36 22.49 8.13
N SER A 279 15.36 23.64 7.43
CA SER A 279 14.85 24.93 7.90
C SER A 279 13.34 25.12 7.69
N SER A 280 12.64 24.12 7.17
CA SER A 280 11.20 24.20 6.86
C SER A 280 10.37 24.56 8.10
N THR A 281 9.48 25.53 7.92
CA THR A 281 8.47 25.89 8.92
C THR A 281 7.20 25.09 8.70
N ILE A 282 6.31 25.08 9.70
CA ILE A 282 5.02 24.43 9.53
C ILE A 282 4.14 25.08 8.46
N GLU A 283 4.33 26.38 8.19
CA GLU A 283 3.58 27.06 7.14
C GLU A 283 4.07 26.63 5.75
N ASP A 284 5.37 26.35 5.58
CA ASP A 284 5.92 25.79 4.35
C ASP A 284 5.33 24.40 4.08
N VAL A 285 5.26 23.55 5.12
CA VAL A 285 4.63 22.23 5.02
C VAL A 285 3.14 22.38 4.68
N LYS A 286 2.42 23.27 5.37
CA LYS A 286 1.00 23.52 5.15
C LYS A 286 0.72 24.00 3.72
N GLN A 287 1.54 24.89 3.18
CA GLN A 287 1.45 25.36 1.80
C GLN A 287 1.72 24.21 0.82
N ALA A 288 2.80 23.46 1.02
CA ALA A 288 3.17 22.33 0.17
C ALA A 288 2.10 21.25 0.15
N THR A 289 1.51 20.89 1.29
CA THR A 289 0.51 19.80 1.40
C THR A 289 -0.93 20.27 1.21
N SER A 290 -1.15 21.55 0.94
CA SER A 290 -2.50 22.11 0.76
C SER A 290 -3.23 21.42 -0.40
N PRO A 291 -4.52 21.08 -0.26
CA PRO A 291 -5.31 20.51 -1.36
C PRO A 291 -5.52 21.48 -2.53
N ASP A 292 -5.24 22.77 -2.34
CA ASP A 292 -5.30 23.82 -3.36
C ASP A 292 -3.96 24.07 -4.06
N ASN A 293 -2.87 23.45 -3.60
CA ASN A 293 -1.56 23.60 -4.20
C ASN A 293 -1.53 22.97 -5.60
N GLN A 294 -1.47 23.82 -6.63
CA GLN A 294 -1.46 23.40 -8.04
C GLN A 294 -0.12 22.79 -8.48
N GLY A 295 0.92 22.83 -7.64
CA GLY A 295 2.19 22.13 -7.89
C GLY A 295 2.07 20.61 -7.86
N TRP A 296 1.02 20.07 -7.23
CA TRP A 296 0.69 18.64 -7.30
C TRP A 296 0.09 18.31 -8.66
N ASP A 297 0.96 18.00 -9.62
CA ASP A 297 0.61 17.67 -11.00
C ASP A 297 0.51 16.16 -11.27
N ASN A 298 0.51 15.33 -10.22
CA ASN A 298 0.25 13.89 -10.35
C ASN A 298 -1.13 13.63 -10.98
N LYS A 299 -1.25 12.48 -11.66
CA LYS A 299 -2.54 12.02 -12.20
C LYS A 299 -2.94 10.72 -11.53
N VAL A 300 -4.19 10.66 -11.10
CA VAL A 300 -4.84 9.49 -10.52
C VAL A 300 -6.09 9.26 -11.33
N THR A 301 -6.10 8.23 -12.18
CA THR A 301 -7.27 7.87 -12.98
C THR A 301 -7.81 6.53 -12.48
N PRO A 302 -9.02 6.48 -11.88
CA PRO A 302 -9.61 5.23 -11.42
C PRO A 302 -9.66 4.18 -12.53
N VAL A 303 -9.46 2.91 -12.16
CA VAL A 303 -9.54 1.76 -13.06
C VAL A 303 -10.38 0.68 -12.41
N THR A 304 -11.18 0.00 -13.22
CA THR A 304 -11.94 -1.18 -12.80
C THR A 304 -11.25 -2.43 -13.30
N ILE A 305 -11.07 -3.41 -12.42
CA ILE A 305 -10.57 -4.72 -12.83
C ILE A 305 -11.70 -5.44 -13.57
N PRO A 306 -11.45 -5.99 -14.77
CA PRO A 306 -12.51 -6.63 -15.54
C PRO A 306 -13.24 -7.74 -14.76
N PRO A 307 -14.56 -7.89 -14.92
CA PRO A 307 -15.33 -8.90 -14.21
C PRO A 307 -14.74 -10.31 -14.36
N ARG A 308 -14.75 -11.10 -13.28
CA ARG A 308 -14.20 -12.47 -13.24
C ARG A 308 -12.68 -12.59 -13.44
N LEU A 309 -11.92 -11.51 -13.61
CA LEU A 309 -10.46 -11.55 -13.48
C LEU A 309 -10.09 -11.40 -12.00
N VAL A 310 -9.38 -12.39 -11.47
CA VAL A 310 -8.98 -12.45 -10.06
C VAL A 310 -7.46 -12.45 -9.94
N LEU A 311 -6.94 -11.40 -9.32
CA LEU A 311 -5.55 -11.23 -8.92
C LEU A 311 -5.24 -12.17 -7.75
N ARG A 312 -4.18 -12.96 -7.91
CA ARG A 312 -3.62 -13.85 -6.89
C ARG A 312 -2.16 -13.47 -6.69
N LEU A 313 -1.73 -13.44 -5.44
CA LEU A 313 -0.40 -12.95 -5.07
C LEU A 313 0.38 -14.04 -4.35
N ALA A 314 1.70 -14.04 -4.54
CA ALA A 314 2.58 -14.93 -3.79
C ALA A 314 3.84 -14.20 -3.32
N ASP A 315 4.21 -14.46 -2.07
CA ASP A 315 5.47 -14.10 -1.44
C ASP A 315 6.57 -15.09 -1.87
N VAL A 316 7.72 -14.57 -2.30
CA VAL A 316 8.88 -15.36 -2.69
C VAL A 316 10.00 -15.15 -1.68
N ASP A 317 10.36 -16.19 -0.93
CA ASP A 317 11.39 -16.11 0.11
C ASP A 317 12.79 -16.27 -0.48
N ALA A 318 13.20 -15.26 -1.26
CA ALA A 318 14.56 -15.13 -1.77
C ALA A 318 15.09 -13.69 -1.68
N GLY A 319 14.18 -12.71 -1.64
CA GLY A 319 14.47 -11.31 -1.32
C GLY A 319 15.24 -10.55 -2.39
N SER A 320 14.81 -9.33 -2.66
CA SER A 320 15.54 -8.37 -3.49
C SER A 320 16.15 -7.25 -2.64
N ASN A 321 17.29 -6.70 -3.08
CA ASN A 321 17.68 -5.36 -2.66
C ASN A 321 17.16 -4.36 -3.70
N THR A 322 15.86 -4.06 -3.64
CA THR A 322 15.19 -3.14 -4.57
C THR A 322 15.91 -1.79 -4.74
N PRO A 323 16.38 -1.12 -3.65
CA PRO A 323 17.13 0.13 -3.79
C PRO A 323 18.39 0.01 -4.65
N SER A 324 19.13 -1.10 -4.52
CA SER A 324 20.32 -1.37 -5.33
C SER A 324 19.96 -1.57 -6.80
N MET A 325 18.88 -2.32 -7.09
CA MET A 325 18.41 -2.54 -8.45
C MET A 325 17.99 -1.24 -9.15
N VAL A 326 17.19 -0.40 -8.47
CA VAL A 326 16.78 0.91 -8.99
C VAL A 326 17.99 1.79 -9.30
N LYS A 327 18.99 1.80 -8.42
CA LYS A 327 20.23 2.58 -8.63
C LYS A 327 20.99 2.13 -9.88
N LYS A 328 21.15 0.82 -10.09
CA LYS A 328 21.81 0.27 -11.28
C LYS A 328 21.05 0.56 -12.58
N VAL A 329 19.73 0.43 -12.57
CA VAL A 329 18.89 0.79 -13.72
C VAL A 329 19.04 2.27 -14.07
N GLN A 330 19.04 3.16 -13.08
CA GLN A 330 19.26 4.60 -13.30
C GLN A 330 20.69 4.92 -13.81
N GLN A 331 21.70 4.17 -13.35
CA GLN A 331 23.07 4.31 -13.85
C GLN A 331 23.16 3.90 -15.32
N TRP A 332 22.58 2.76 -15.68
CA TRP A 332 22.51 2.30 -17.06
C TRP A 332 21.76 3.29 -17.97
N GLN A 333 20.60 3.80 -17.50
CA GLN A 333 19.80 4.78 -18.25
C GLN A 333 20.61 6.04 -18.59
N LYS A 334 21.42 6.53 -17.64
CA LYS A 334 22.30 7.69 -17.83
C LYS A 334 23.45 7.40 -18.79
N ALA A 335 23.99 6.18 -18.78
CA ALA A 335 25.08 5.77 -19.65
C ALA A 335 24.62 5.53 -21.09
N ASN A 336 23.38 5.07 -21.30
CA ASN A 336 22.85 4.66 -22.60
C ASN A 336 21.54 5.37 -22.96
N PRO A 337 21.49 6.71 -23.03
CA PRO A 337 20.23 7.46 -23.05
C PRO A 337 19.32 7.15 -24.24
N LYS A 338 19.88 6.90 -25.43
CA LYS A 338 19.09 6.57 -26.63
C LYS A 338 18.47 5.17 -26.53
N GLU A 339 19.29 4.17 -26.22
CA GLU A 339 18.83 2.79 -26.05
C GLU A 339 17.81 2.69 -24.90
N ALA A 340 18.08 3.39 -23.80
CA ALA A 340 17.17 3.44 -22.67
C ALA A 340 15.84 4.10 -23.03
N LYS A 341 15.83 5.18 -23.82
CA LYS A 341 14.59 5.81 -24.30
C LYS A 341 13.79 4.86 -25.18
N ASP A 342 14.44 4.19 -26.14
CA ASP A 342 13.79 3.24 -27.03
C ASP A 342 13.18 2.06 -26.25
N LEU A 343 13.88 1.55 -25.23
CA LEU A 343 13.36 0.48 -24.36
C LEU A 343 12.22 0.98 -23.45
N TRP A 344 12.32 2.19 -22.90
CA TRP A 344 11.26 2.80 -22.09
C TRP A 344 9.97 2.97 -22.90
N ASP A 345 10.06 3.45 -24.15
CA ASP A 345 8.89 3.66 -25.00
C ASP A 345 8.20 2.34 -25.36
N LYS A 346 8.98 1.28 -25.59
CA LYS A 346 8.44 -0.07 -25.81
C LYS A 346 7.75 -0.61 -24.56
N LEU A 347 8.39 -0.46 -23.39
CA LEU A 347 7.79 -0.85 -22.11
C LEU A 347 6.50 -0.09 -21.84
N ASP A 348 6.48 1.22 -22.05
CA ASP A 348 5.29 2.05 -21.86
C ASP A 348 4.16 1.64 -22.80
N SER A 349 4.49 1.35 -24.07
CA SER A 349 3.53 0.85 -25.05
C SER A 349 2.91 -0.48 -24.62
N ALA A 350 3.73 -1.43 -24.13
CA ALA A 350 3.24 -2.71 -23.62
C ALA A 350 2.37 -2.54 -22.36
N ASN A 351 2.79 -1.70 -21.41
CA ASN A 351 2.04 -1.41 -20.19
C ASN A 351 0.70 -0.73 -20.48
N THR A 352 0.70 0.26 -21.38
CA THR A 352 -0.51 0.98 -21.80
C THR A 352 -1.46 0.09 -22.58
N ARG A 353 -0.93 -0.88 -23.34
CA ARG A 353 -1.75 -1.90 -24.01
C ARG A 353 -2.50 -2.78 -23.01
N ILE A 354 -1.85 -3.24 -21.94
CA ILE A 354 -2.52 -4.02 -20.86
C ILE A 354 -3.69 -3.21 -20.28
N ARG A 355 -3.44 -1.94 -19.94
CA ARG A 355 -4.48 -1.02 -19.43
C ARG A 355 -5.64 -0.90 -20.41
N SER A 356 -5.35 -0.62 -21.68
CA SER A 356 -6.38 -0.44 -22.71
C SER A 356 -7.23 -1.70 -22.91
N ILE A 357 -6.64 -2.89 -22.78
CA ILE A 357 -7.37 -4.15 -22.85
C ILE A 357 -8.28 -4.33 -21.64
N TRP A 358 -7.86 -3.93 -20.43
CA TRP A 358 -8.74 -3.94 -19.26
C TRP A 358 -9.96 -3.03 -19.45
N ASP A 359 -9.76 -1.81 -19.95
CA ASP A 359 -10.85 -0.88 -20.23
C ASP A 359 -11.82 -1.50 -21.26
N GLN A 360 -11.30 -2.06 -22.36
CA GLN A 360 -12.10 -2.74 -23.38
C GLN A 360 -12.83 -4.00 -22.88
N LEU A 361 -12.25 -4.76 -21.94
CA LEU A 361 -12.91 -5.92 -21.33
C LEU A 361 -14.10 -5.49 -20.45
N ASN A 362 -13.99 -4.38 -19.72
CA ASN A 362 -15.11 -3.81 -18.96
C ASN A 362 -16.24 -3.33 -19.90
N GLU A 363 -15.87 -2.67 -21.00
CA GLU A 363 -16.81 -2.26 -22.05
C GLU A 363 -17.49 -3.48 -22.69
N ALA A 364 -16.74 -4.53 -23.02
CA ALA A 364 -17.26 -5.77 -23.59
C ALA A 364 -18.25 -6.47 -22.65
N PHE A 365 -17.96 -6.54 -21.34
CA PHE A 365 -18.91 -7.08 -20.36
C PHE A 365 -20.22 -6.29 -20.31
N THR A 366 -20.13 -4.96 -20.38
CA THR A 366 -21.30 -4.07 -20.35
C THR A 366 -22.13 -4.19 -21.63
N ALA A 367 -21.46 -4.35 -22.78
CA ALA A 367 -22.09 -4.45 -24.08
C ALA A 367 -22.74 -5.81 -24.33
N ASP A 368 -22.06 -6.91 -24.01
CA ASP A 368 -22.55 -8.27 -24.18
C ASP A 368 -22.00 -9.21 -23.10
N SER A 369 -22.69 -9.25 -21.96
CA SER A 369 -22.34 -10.16 -20.86
C SER A 369 -22.44 -11.65 -21.22
N THR A 370 -23.17 -12.03 -22.28
CA THR A 370 -23.30 -13.43 -22.70
C THR A 370 -22.07 -13.89 -23.48
N ASP A 371 -21.64 -13.11 -24.47
CA ASP A 371 -20.35 -13.32 -25.15
C ASP A 371 -19.22 -13.32 -24.12
N TYR A 372 -19.22 -12.33 -23.23
CA TYR A 372 -18.18 -12.19 -22.21
C TYR A 372 -18.04 -13.44 -21.36
N ASN A 373 -19.14 -13.89 -20.74
CA ASN A 373 -19.10 -15.06 -19.88
C ASN A 373 -18.76 -16.34 -20.64
N THR A 374 -19.27 -16.51 -21.87
CA THR A 374 -18.96 -17.66 -22.72
C THR A 374 -17.47 -17.72 -23.07
N ALA A 375 -16.87 -16.59 -23.44
CA ALA A 375 -15.44 -16.50 -23.74
C ALA A 375 -14.59 -16.75 -22.48
N VAL A 376 -14.94 -16.14 -21.34
CA VAL A 376 -14.24 -16.34 -20.07
C VAL A 376 -14.32 -17.79 -19.60
N ASP A 377 -15.48 -18.45 -19.70
CA ASP A 377 -15.64 -19.86 -19.32
C ASP A 377 -14.78 -20.78 -20.18
N TRP A 378 -14.76 -20.55 -21.49
CA TRP A 378 -13.91 -21.32 -22.38
C TRP A 378 -12.42 -21.09 -22.08
N CYS A 379 -12.00 -19.83 -21.93
CA CYS A 379 -10.62 -19.49 -21.58
C CYS A 379 -10.21 -20.05 -20.21
N ALA A 380 -11.12 -20.07 -19.23
CA ALA A 380 -10.89 -20.65 -17.90
C ALA A 380 -10.58 -22.15 -17.95
N ALA A 381 -11.10 -22.86 -18.96
CA ALA A 381 -10.91 -24.30 -19.13
C ALA A 381 -9.70 -24.69 -20.00
N HIS A 382 -9.00 -23.72 -20.61
CA HIS A 382 -7.90 -23.97 -21.56
C HIS A 382 -6.65 -23.19 -21.20
N LYS A 383 -5.48 -23.66 -21.67
CA LYS A 383 -4.22 -22.95 -21.46
C LYS A 383 -4.20 -21.69 -22.31
N SER A 384 -3.61 -20.62 -21.79
CA SER A 384 -3.49 -19.33 -22.50
C SER A 384 -2.86 -19.46 -23.89
N SER A 385 -1.90 -20.37 -24.07
CA SER A 385 -1.26 -20.70 -25.35
C SER A 385 -2.22 -21.25 -26.42
N GLU A 386 -3.40 -21.72 -26.02
CA GLU A 386 -4.39 -22.35 -26.91
C GLU A 386 -5.48 -21.35 -27.36
N TRP A 387 -5.56 -20.18 -26.73
CA TRP A 387 -6.68 -19.25 -26.96
C TRP A 387 -6.74 -18.70 -28.38
N LYS A 388 -5.59 -18.39 -28.99
CA LYS A 388 -5.53 -17.94 -30.41
C LYS A 388 -6.13 -18.92 -31.43
N ARG A 389 -6.38 -20.18 -31.05
CA ARG A 389 -6.75 -21.26 -31.98
C ARG A 389 -8.19 -21.74 -31.85
N SER A 390 -9.05 -21.10 -31.05
CA SER A 390 -10.42 -21.57 -30.83
C SER A 390 -11.34 -21.31 -32.04
N PRO A 391 -11.78 -22.35 -32.79
CA PRO A 391 -12.75 -22.16 -33.87
C PRO A 391 -14.16 -21.89 -33.32
N LYS A 392 -14.41 -22.24 -32.05
CA LYS A 392 -15.72 -22.09 -31.39
C LYS A 392 -16.03 -20.63 -31.01
N LEU A 393 -15.01 -19.79 -30.92
CA LEU A 393 -15.11 -18.38 -30.50
C LEU A 393 -14.67 -17.41 -31.60
N LEU A 394 -14.76 -17.84 -32.87
CA LEU A 394 -14.52 -16.97 -34.02
C LEU A 394 -15.49 -15.77 -33.97
N GLY A 395 -14.94 -14.56 -33.92
CA GLY A 395 -15.70 -13.30 -33.86
C GLY A 395 -16.12 -12.86 -32.45
N SER A 396 -15.76 -13.62 -31.40
CA SER A 396 -15.96 -13.16 -30.01
C SER A 396 -14.94 -12.08 -29.66
N LYS A 397 -15.42 -10.85 -29.44
CA LYS A 397 -14.58 -9.72 -29.06
C LYS A 397 -13.88 -9.96 -27.72
N THR A 398 -14.58 -10.55 -26.75
CA THR A 398 -14.01 -10.85 -25.43
C THR A 398 -12.86 -11.85 -25.55
N HIS A 399 -13.05 -12.92 -26.34
CA HIS A 399 -12.02 -13.92 -26.57
C HIS A 399 -10.76 -13.34 -27.22
N GLU A 400 -10.93 -12.48 -28.22
CA GLU A 400 -9.81 -11.75 -28.85
C GLU A 400 -9.06 -10.89 -27.84
N LEU A 401 -9.77 -10.11 -27.02
CA LEU A 401 -9.18 -9.27 -25.97
C LEU A 401 -8.41 -10.09 -24.92
N LEU A 402 -8.95 -11.24 -24.50
CA LEU A 402 -8.25 -12.13 -23.55
C LEU A 402 -6.97 -12.72 -24.16
N ALA A 403 -6.99 -13.12 -25.43
CA ALA A 403 -5.80 -13.58 -26.13
C ALA A 403 -4.77 -12.44 -26.28
N GLU A 404 -5.22 -11.22 -26.57
CA GLU A 404 -4.34 -10.04 -26.62
C GLU A 404 -3.73 -9.69 -25.27
N LEU A 405 -4.46 -9.88 -24.16
CA LEU A 405 -3.96 -9.63 -22.81
C LEU A 405 -2.78 -10.55 -22.47
N VAL A 406 -2.87 -11.81 -22.86
CA VAL A 406 -1.77 -12.79 -22.71
C VAL A 406 -0.53 -12.31 -23.44
N GLU A 407 -0.67 -11.92 -24.71
CA GLU A 407 0.45 -11.43 -25.53
C GLU A 407 1.07 -10.16 -24.96
N ALA A 408 0.25 -9.17 -24.60
CA ALA A 408 0.72 -7.93 -23.99
C ALA A 408 1.47 -8.18 -22.68
N THR A 409 1.05 -9.17 -21.90
CA THR A 409 1.74 -9.58 -20.66
C THR A 409 3.08 -10.24 -20.95
N LEU A 410 3.15 -11.13 -21.95
CA LEU A 410 4.40 -11.79 -22.35
C LEU A 410 5.41 -10.78 -22.93
N ASP A 411 4.93 -9.82 -23.73
CA ASP A 411 5.73 -8.72 -24.27
C ASP A 411 6.29 -7.84 -23.14
N MET A 412 5.45 -7.44 -22.18
CA MET A 412 5.87 -6.68 -21.00
C MET A 412 6.98 -7.41 -20.24
N ARG A 413 6.81 -8.72 -19.96
CA ARG A 413 7.82 -9.53 -19.26
C ARG A 413 9.12 -9.64 -20.05
N ALA A 414 9.05 -9.83 -21.37
CA ALA A 414 10.24 -9.89 -22.22
C ALA A 414 11.04 -8.59 -22.16
N LEU A 415 10.36 -7.45 -22.21
CA LEU A 415 10.99 -6.14 -22.10
C LEU A 415 11.53 -5.87 -20.69
N GLN A 416 10.87 -6.35 -19.63
CA GLN A 416 11.39 -6.29 -18.25
C GLN A 416 12.67 -7.13 -18.08
N ARG A 417 12.73 -8.31 -18.69
CA ARG A 417 13.97 -9.12 -18.73
C ARG A 417 15.07 -8.42 -19.50
N GLN A 418 14.77 -7.86 -20.67
CA GLN A 418 15.73 -7.07 -21.45
C GLN A 418 16.28 -5.89 -20.62
N LEU A 419 15.42 -5.17 -19.90
CA LEU A 419 15.85 -4.12 -18.98
C LEU A 419 16.79 -4.67 -17.89
N GLY A 420 16.46 -5.85 -17.36
CA GLY A 420 17.28 -6.55 -16.38
C GLY A 420 18.68 -6.86 -16.90
N ASP A 421 18.76 -7.41 -18.11
CA ASP A 421 20.02 -7.76 -18.79
C ASP A 421 20.86 -6.50 -19.06
N CYS A 422 20.24 -5.46 -19.63
CA CYS A 422 20.89 -4.20 -19.93
C CYS A 422 21.49 -3.52 -18.68
N ALA A 423 20.77 -3.55 -17.56
CA ALA A 423 21.18 -2.91 -16.31
C ALA A 423 21.93 -3.84 -15.34
N GLU A 424 22.19 -5.08 -15.74
CA GLU A 424 22.82 -6.12 -14.91
C GLU A 424 22.14 -6.28 -13.52
N VAL A 425 20.81 -6.38 -13.57
CA VAL A 425 19.95 -6.58 -12.38
C VAL A 425 18.92 -7.70 -12.63
N PRO A 426 18.65 -8.54 -11.63
CA PRO A 426 17.71 -9.65 -11.77
C PRO A 426 16.26 -9.17 -11.65
N ILE A 427 15.71 -8.45 -12.63
CA ILE A 427 14.31 -7.97 -12.57
C ILE A 427 13.34 -9.17 -12.59
N GLU A 428 13.42 -10.00 -13.63
CA GLU A 428 12.77 -11.31 -13.71
C GLU A 428 13.87 -12.34 -14.03
N PRO A 429 14.56 -12.87 -13.01
CA PRO A 429 15.67 -13.80 -13.19
C PRO A 429 15.20 -15.18 -13.69
N PRO A 430 16.10 -16.03 -14.24
CA PRO A 430 15.71 -17.26 -14.92
C PRO A 430 14.83 -18.23 -14.10
N LYS A 431 15.08 -18.34 -12.78
CA LYS A 431 14.25 -19.16 -11.89
C LYS A 431 12.82 -18.62 -11.78
N GLN A 432 12.67 -17.29 -11.71
CA GLN A 432 11.37 -16.63 -11.61
C GLN A 432 10.65 -16.68 -12.97
N THR A 433 11.36 -16.58 -14.08
CA THR A 433 10.81 -16.81 -15.43
C THR A 433 10.18 -18.19 -15.55
N ARG A 434 10.90 -19.26 -15.14
CA ARG A 434 10.35 -20.62 -15.18
C ARG A 434 9.10 -20.79 -14.31
N LEU A 435 9.09 -20.19 -13.11
CA LEU A 435 7.92 -20.18 -12.23
C LEU A 435 6.71 -19.51 -12.90
N LEU A 436 6.91 -18.31 -13.45
CA LEU A 436 5.85 -17.55 -14.11
C LEU A 436 5.35 -18.25 -15.38
N ASP A 437 6.23 -18.90 -16.13
CA ASP A 437 5.86 -19.69 -17.32
C ASP A 437 5.06 -20.94 -16.92
N ALA A 438 5.41 -21.59 -15.80
CA ALA A 438 4.62 -22.68 -15.24
C ALA A 438 3.23 -22.19 -14.80
N CYS A 439 3.13 -21.01 -14.18
CA CYS A 439 1.85 -20.38 -13.84
C CYS A 439 1.00 -20.09 -15.10
N MET A 440 1.60 -19.55 -16.16
CA MET A 440 0.90 -19.33 -17.45
C MET A 440 0.43 -20.64 -18.13
N GLY A 441 1.05 -21.76 -17.77
CA GLY A 441 0.67 -23.10 -18.24
C GLY A 441 -0.56 -23.69 -17.53
N VAL A 442 -1.04 -23.07 -16.46
CA VAL A 442 -2.29 -23.45 -15.77
C VAL A 442 -3.49 -22.94 -16.59
N PRO A 443 -4.49 -23.79 -16.90
CA PRO A 443 -5.71 -23.37 -17.57
C PRO A 443 -6.39 -22.19 -16.84
N GLY A 444 -6.84 -21.20 -17.61
CA GLY A 444 -7.51 -20.02 -17.06
C GLY A 444 -6.61 -18.95 -16.45
N VAL A 445 -5.28 -19.04 -16.56
CA VAL A 445 -4.36 -17.95 -16.20
C VAL A 445 -4.11 -17.06 -17.42
N CYS A 446 -4.45 -15.77 -17.33
CA CYS A 446 -4.22 -14.80 -18.41
C CYS A 446 -2.97 -13.93 -18.19
N MET A 447 -2.52 -13.78 -16.95
CA MET A 447 -1.32 -13.01 -16.62
C MET A 447 -0.56 -13.72 -15.50
N ALA A 448 0.76 -13.73 -15.57
CA ALA A 448 1.65 -14.08 -14.47
C ALA A 448 2.94 -13.26 -14.63
N ALA A 449 3.26 -12.37 -13.70
CA ALA A 449 4.43 -11.50 -13.80
C ALA A 449 4.99 -11.07 -12.43
N VAL A 450 6.11 -10.35 -12.46
CA VAL A 450 6.68 -9.70 -11.27
C VAL A 450 6.05 -8.32 -11.05
N PRO A 451 5.60 -7.98 -9.83
CA PRO A 451 5.11 -6.65 -9.53
C PRO A 451 6.27 -5.68 -9.26
N GLY A 452 6.05 -4.40 -9.54
CA GLY A 452 6.99 -3.37 -9.11
C GLY A 452 8.36 -3.47 -9.79
N ALA A 453 9.40 -3.59 -8.98
CA ALA A 453 10.79 -3.69 -9.45
C ALA A 453 11.24 -5.14 -9.74
N GLY A 454 10.47 -6.15 -9.33
CA GLY A 454 10.89 -7.56 -9.40
C GLY A 454 12.04 -7.90 -8.45
N GLY A 455 12.78 -8.97 -8.75
CA GLY A 455 13.95 -9.37 -7.98
C GLY A 455 13.73 -10.39 -6.87
N TYR A 456 12.77 -11.30 -7.02
CA TYR A 456 12.39 -12.30 -6.01
C TYR A 456 11.62 -11.80 -4.78
N ASP A 457 10.98 -10.63 -4.84
CA ASP A 457 10.13 -10.17 -3.73
C ASP A 457 8.75 -10.86 -3.72
N ALA A 458 8.08 -10.84 -4.87
CA ALA A 458 6.73 -11.38 -5.03
C ALA A 458 6.46 -11.71 -6.50
N ILE A 459 5.37 -12.43 -6.74
CA ILE A 459 4.76 -12.58 -8.06
C ILE A 459 3.25 -12.31 -7.96
N PHE A 460 2.63 -12.00 -9.09
CA PHE A 460 1.19 -12.00 -9.21
C PHE A 460 0.74 -12.85 -10.40
N CYS A 461 -0.45 -13.42 -10.29
CA CYS A 461 -1.18 -14.06 -11.38
C CYS A 461 -2.57 -13.44 -11.49
N VAL A 462 -3.14 -13.41 -12.70
CA VAL A 462 -4.56 -13.08 -12.93
C VAL A 462 -5.24 -14.32 -13.51
N THR A 463 -6.27 -14.77 -12.82
CA THR A 463 -7.01 -16.01 -13.10
C THR A 463 -8.46 -15.74 -13.46
N LEU A 464 -9.07 -16.63 -14.23
CA LEU A 464 -10.45 -16.50 -14.73
C LEU A 464 -11.47 -17.35 -13.96
N SER A 465 -11.01 -18.19 -13.02
CA SER A 465 -11.87 -19.06 -12.21
C SER A 465 -11.26 -19.43 -10.85
N PRO A 466 -12.10 -19.85 -9.88
CA PRO A 466 -11.62 -20.42 -8.62
C PRO A 466 -10.79 -21.70 -8.79
N GLU A 467 -11.05 -22.50 -9.83
CA GLU A 467 -10.27 -23.68 -10.17
C GLU A 467 -8.85 -23.31 -10.59
N ALA A 468 -8.71 -22.29 -11.44
CA ALA A 468 -7.41 -21.75 -11.83
C ALA A 468 -6.66 -21.16 -10.64
N SER A 469 -7.36 -20.41 -9.76
CA SER A 469 -6.79 -19.88 -8.51
C SER A 469 -6.25 -20.98 -7.58
N ARG A 470 -6.92 -22.14 -7.49
CA ARG A 470 -6.42 -23.28 -6.71
C ARG A 470 -5.24 -23.97 -7.40
N ALA A 471 -5.34 -24.18 -8.71
CA ALA A 471 -4.30 -24.86 -9.47
C ALA A 471 -2.96 -24.09 -9.50
N ILE A 472 -2.97 -22.74 -9.46
CA ILE A 472 -1.72 -21.98 -9.30
C ILE A 472 -1.08 -22.17 -7.93
N GLU A 473 -1.88 -22.37 -6.86
CA GLU A 473 -1.37 -22.61 -5.52
C GLU A 473 -0.69 -23.99 -5.45
N ASP A 474 -1.20 -24.98 -6.18
CA ASP A 474 -0.53 -26.28 -6.35
C ASP A 474 0.84 -26.12 -7.05
N VAL A 475 0.93 -25.26 -8.07
CA VAL A 475 2.21 -24.92 -8.71
C VAL A 475 3.18 -24.30 -7.72
N TRP A 476 2.72 -23.33 -6.91
CA TRP A 476 3.57 -22.66 -5.92
C TRP A 476 4.04 -23.61 -4.81
N SER A 477 3.14 -24.45 -4.30
CA SER A 477 3.46 -25.42 -3.25
C SER A 477 4.43 -26.51 -3.72
N ALA A 478 4.39 -26.87 -5.01
CA ALA A 478 5.27 -27.88 -5.60
C ALA A 478 6.60 -27.30 -6.12
N TRP A 479 6.78 -25.97 -6.09
CA TRP A 479 7.95 -25.31 -6.64
C TRP A 479 9.17 -25.47 -5.72
N ASP A 480 10.28 -25.95 -6.28
CA ASP A 480 11.49 -26.31 -5.53
C ASP A 480 12.68 -25.37 -5.76
N GLU A 481 12.68 -24.59 -6.85
CA GLU A 481 13.80 -23.69 -7.17
C GLU A 481 13.90 -22.45 -6.26
N MET A 482 12.78 -22.11 -5.61
CA MET A 482 12.59 -21.05 -4.63
C MET A 482 11.35 -21.35 -3.78
N SER A 483 11.28 -20.82 -2.57
CA SER A 483 10.10 -21.03 -1.73
C SER A 483 9.02 -19.99 -2.04
N VAL A 484 7.86 -20.44 -2.52
CA VAL A 484 6.74 -19.59 -2.92
C VAL A 484 5.55 -19.87 -2.01
N GLY A 485 4.93 -18.82 -1.47
CA GLY A 485 3.78 -18.92 -0.59
C GLY A 485 2.66 -18.00 -1.02
N PRO A 486 1.38 -18.45 -1.01
CA PRO A 486 0.27 -17.58 -1.34
C PRO A 486 0.14 -16.42 -0.33
N LEU A 487 -0.32 -15.27 -0.81
CA LEU A 487 -0.88 -14.22 0.03
C LEU A 487 -2.41 -14.25 -0.14
N LEU A 488 -3.16 -14.06 0.94
CA LEU A 488 -4.63 -14.14 0.91
C LEU A 488 -5.30 -12.90 0.33
N ALA A 489 -4.56 -11.80 0.26
CA ALA A 489 -4.98 -10.50 -0.22
C ALA A 489 -5.56 -10.60 -1.64
N ASN A 490 -6.77 -10.06 -1.79
CA ASN A 490 -7.45 -9.93 -3.06
C ASN A 490 -7.37 -8.48 -3.53
N GLN A 491 -7.68 -8.27 -4.80
CA GLN A 491 -7.85 -6.93 -5.33
C GLN A 491 -8.98 -6.14 -4.63
N ALA A 492 -8.79 -4.84 -4.46
CA ALA A 492 -9.80 -3.92 -3.96
C ALA A 492 -9.74 -2.57 -4.68
N SER A 493 -10.89 -1.92 -4.83
CA SER A 493 -10.99 -0.61 -5.49
C SER A 493 -10.80 0.57 -4.54
N GLY A 494 -11.22 0.44 -3.27
CA GLY A 494 -11.22 1.54 -2.30
C GLY A 494 -9.85 1.87 -1.73
N GLY A 495 -9.64 3.14 -1.39
CA GLY A 495 -8.45 3.63 -0.67
C GLY A 495 -8.67 3.76 0.84
N VAL A 496 -8.01 4.74 1.45
CA VAL A 496 -8.13 5.05 2.88
C VAL A 496 -9.60 5.24 3.29
N ARG A 497 -9.97 4.67 4.45
CA ARG A 497 -11.35 4.65 4.98
C ARG A 497 -11.39 4.58 6.50
N ILE A 498 -12.45 5.12 7.10
CA ILE A 498 -12.77 4.92 8.52
C ILE A 498 -13.52 3.60 8.72
N LEU A 499 -13.31 3.00 9.89
CA LEU A 499 -13.90 1.73 10.29
C LEU A 499 -14.54 1.85 11.68
N ASP A 500 -15.54 1.00 11.92
CA ASP A 500 -16.08 0.79 13.26
C ASP A 500 -15.15 -0.12 14.07
N ILE A 501 -14.64 0.38 15.20
CA ILE A 501 -13.75 -0.36 16.10
C ILE A 501 -14.39 -1.65 16.63
N ALA A 502 -15.73 -1.73 16.73
CA ALA A 502 -16.43 -2.92 17.20
C ALA A 502 -16.18 -4.16 16.31
N ALA A 503 -15.83 -3.96 15.02
CA ALA A 503 -15.50 -5.04 14.08
C ALA A 503 -14.02 -5.49 14.16
N TYR A 504 -13.21 -4.87 15.03
CA TYR A 504 -11.77 -5.10 15.16
C TYR A 504 -11.37 -5.32 16.63
N PRO A 505 -11.89 -6.38 17.27
CA PRO A 505 -11.53 -6.70 18.66
C PRO A 505 -10.01 -6.88 18.85
N GLU A 506 -9.30 -7.34 17.82
CA GLU A 506 -7.85 -7.53 17.82
C GLU A 506 -7.07 -6.22 17.97
N ILE A 507 -7.68 -5.09 17.62
CA ILE A 507 -7.12 -3.75 17.85
C ILE A 507 -7.66 -3.17 19.16
N ALA A 508 -8.96 -3.35 19.42
CA ALA A 508 -9.64 -2.79 20.58
C ALA A 508 -9.05 -3.26 21.92
N THR A 509 -8.53 -4.49 22.00
CA THR A 509 -7.89 -5.02 23.21
C THR A 509 -6.57 -4.34 23.59
N HIS A 510 -5.99 -3.54 22.70
CA HIS A 510 -4.73 -2.83 22.93
C HIS A 510 -4.90 -1.32 23.18
N LEU A 511 -6.14 -0.82 23.09
CA LEU A 511 -6.53 0.53 23.50
C LEU A 511 -6.86 0.53 24.99
#